data_AF-A0A1B6Z8Y3-F1
#
_entry.id   AF-A0A1B6Z8Y3-F1
#
_cell.length_a   1.000
_cell.length_b   1.000
_cell.length_c   1.000
_cell.angle_alpha   90.00
_cell.angle_beta   90.00
_cell.angle_gamma   90.00
#
_symmetry.space_group_name_H-M   'P 1'
#
loop_
_entity.id
_entity.type
_entity.pdbx_description
1 polymer ?
#
loop_
_entity_poly.entity_id
_entity_poly.type
_entity_poly.pdbx_seq_one_letter_code
_entity_poly.pdbx_strand_id
1 'polypeptide(L)'
;MISEDSLSVVDCAKRLLRMMRRRESYLPNGQIFGDPALALLLEVYVASEENGCVAMSTLCEGLKKPVAITSRWIAILQDEGLVVKCNTYLEQSGDCVEITDKARTICQEYLTVSNVELADYGIH
;
A
#
# COMPACT_ATOMS: atom_id res chain seq x y z
N MET A 1 12.91 29.74 -10.52
CA MET A 1 13.54 29.01 -9.40
C MET A 1 12.62 27.83 -9.16
N ILE A 2 13.15 26.62 -9.33
CA ILE A 2 12.37 25.38 -9.49
C ILE A 2 11.52 25.15 -8.25
N SER A 3 10.25 24.82 -8.50
CA SER A 3 9.11 24.70 -7.60
C SER A 3 9.41 23.91 -6.33
N GLU A 4 8.82 24.34 -5.21
CA GLU A 4 8.64 23.52 -4.00
C GLU A 4 7.99 22.20 -4.42
N ASP A 5 8.80 21.14 -4.43
CA ASP A 5 8.42 19.77 -4.77
C ASP A 5 7.51 19.24 -3.65
N SER A 6 6.23 19.58 -3.73
CA SER A 6 5.20 19.00 -2.87
C SER A 6 5.00 17.56 -3.30
N LEU A 7 5.78 16.65 -2.71
CA LEU A 7 5.58 15.21 -2.83
C LEU A 7 4.10 14.91 -2.59
N SER A 8 3.47 14.28 -3.58
CA SER A 8 2.10 13.83 -3.41
C SER A 8 2.05 12.79 -2.29
N VAL A 9 0.89 12.66 -1.62
CA VAL A 9 0.70 11.64 -0.58
C VAL A 9 0.98 10.23 -1.12
N VAL A 10 0.68 10.00 -2.39
CA VAL A 10 0.98 8.75 -3.10
C VAL A 10 2.49 8.50 -3.21
N ASP A 11 3.29 9.54 -3.46
CA ASP A 11 4.75 9.43 -3.52
C ASP A 11 5.35 9.12 -2.16
N CYS A 12 4.79 9.67 -1.08
CA CYS A 12 5.14 9.32 0.29
C CYS A 12 4.86 7.83 0.56
N ALA A 13 3.71 7.31 0.13
CA ALA A 13 3.38 5.89 0.25
C ALA A 13 4.39 5.00 -0.50
N LYS A 14 4.71 5.34 -1.75
CA LYS A 14 5.72 4.63 -2.56
C LYS A 14 7.10 4.67 -1.91
N ARG A 15 7.49 5.78 -1.29
CA ARG A 15 8.77 5.89 -0.55
C ARG A 15 8.77 4.97 0.67
N LEU A 16 7.70 4.95 1.46
CA LEU A 16 7.59 4.10 2.63
C LEU A 16 7.61 2.61 2.25
N LEU A 17 6.86 2.20 1.23
CA LEU A 17 6.88 0.84 0.69
C LEU A 17 8.30 0.42 0.25
N ARG A 18 9.03 1.31 -0.43
CA ARG A 18 10.45 1.05 -0.79
C ARG A 18 11.33 0.83 0.44
N MET A 19 11.14 1.61 1.50
CA MET A 19 11.88 1.45 2.76
C MET A 19 11.52 0.12 3.44
N MET A 20 10.24 -0.25 3.50
CA MET A 20 9.78 -1.53 4.05
C MET A 20 10.38 -2.72 3.29
N ARG A 21 10.28 -2.73 1.95
CA ARG A 21 10.85 -3.79 1.10
C ARG A 21 12.37 -3.87 1.24
N ARG A 22 13.06 -2.72 1.34
CA ARG A 22 14.50 -2.69 1.58
C ARG A 22 14.85 -3.35 2.91
N ARG A 23 14.12 -3.04 3.98
CA ARG A 23 14.30 -3.69 5.29
C ARG A 23 14.08 -5.20 5.21
N GLU A 24 13.00 -5.65 4.57
CA GLU A 24 12.71 -7.08 4.38
C GLU A 24 13.84 -7.80 3.63
N SER A 25 14.47 -7.15 2.64
CA SER A 25 15.54 -7.74 1.83
C SER A 25 16.82 -8.10 2.61
N TYR A 26 17.04 -7.46 3.77
CA TYR A 26 18.17 -7.76 4.66
C TYR A 26 17.85 -8.83 5.70
N LEU A 27 16.59 -9.25 5.83
CA LEU A 27 16.14 -10.16 6.88
C LEU A 27 15.88 -11.56 6.31
N PRO A 28 16.39 -12.63 6.96
CA PRO A 28 16.02 -13.99 6.59
C PRO A 28 14.52 -14.18 6.83
N ASN A 29 13.82 -14.82 5.90
CA ASN A 29 12.35 -14.98 5.95
C ASN A 29 11.62 -13.63 6.12
N GLY A 30 11.97 -12.61 5.33
CA GLY A 30 11.37 -11.26 5.35
C GLY A 30 9.85 -11.18 5.21
N GLN A 31 9.15 -12.31 5.05
CA GLN A 31 7.70 -12.42 5.14
C GLN A 31 7.15 -12.34 6.57
N ILE A 32 7.99 -12.60 7.58
CA ILE A 32 7.59 -12.62 8.99
C ILE A 32 7.81 -11.26 9.67
N PHE A 33 8.77 -10.48 9.16
CA PHE A 33 9.22 -9.25 9.79
C PHE A 33 8.55 -8.02 9.17
N GLY A 34 8.02 -7.14 10.01
CA GLY A 34 7.35 -5.91 9.58
C GLY A 34 5.85 -5.93 9.87
N ASP A 35 5.12 -5.07 9.17
CA ASP A 35 3.66 -5.01 9.23
C ASP A 35 3.09 -5.34 7.84
N PRO A 36 2.75 -6.62 7.58
CA PRO A 36 2.27 -7.04 6.28
C PRO A 36 0.87 -6.49 5.96
N ALA A 37 0.06 -6.18 6.97
CA ALA A 37 -1.27 -5.60 6.77
C ALA A 37 -1.13 -4.15 6.29
N LEU A 38 -0.28 -3.36 6.94
CA LEU A 38 0.02 -1.99 6.52
C LEU A 38 0.66 -1.95 5.13
N ALA A 39 1.63 -2.83 4.85
CA ALA A 39 2.25 -2.90 3.53
C ALA A 39 1.21 -3.17 2.43
N LEU A 40 0.34 -4.16 2.64
CA LEU A 40 -0.71 -4.48 1.68
C LEU A 40 -1.74 -3.35 1.52
N LEU A 41 -2.14 -2.71 2.62
CA LEU A 41 -3.05 -1.55 2.56
C LEU A 41 -2.46 -0.42 1.72
N LEU A 42 -1.17 -0.13 1.88
CA LEU A 42 -0.47 0.91 1.12
C LEU A 42 -0.28 0.53 -0.37
N GLU A 43 -0.09 -0.75 -0.69
CA GLU A 43 -0.04 -1.21 -2.09
C GLU A 43 -1.40 -1.04 -2.77
N VAL A 44 -2.49 -1.43 -2.08
CA VAL A 44 -3.85 -1.22 -2.58
C VAL A 44 -4.14 0.28 -2.74
N TYR A 45 -3.76 1.10 -1.75
CA TYR A 45 -3.88 2.56 -1.84
C TYR A 45 -3.20 3.11 -3.09
N VAL A 46 -1.90 2.84 -3.28
CA VAL A 46 -1.15 3.37 -4.43
C VAL A 46 -1.75 2.89 -5.74
N ALA A 47 -2.07 1.60 -5.85
CA ALA A 47 -2.62 1.05 -7.08
C ALA A 47 -4.03 1.59 -7.38
N SER A 48 -4.86 1.82 -6.36
CA SER A 48 -6.18 2.43 -6.51
C SER A 48 -6.13 3.92 -6.86
N GLU A 49 -5.17 4.68 -6.35
CA GLU A 49 -4.99 6.09 -6.73
C GLU A 49 -4.55 6.23 -8.20
N GLU A 50 -3.78 5.26 -8.71
CA GLU A 50 -3.31 5.27 -10.09
C GLU A 50 -4.33 4.70 -11.09
N ASN A 51 -5.03 3.63 -10.71
CA ASN A 51 -5.81 2.80 -11.65
C ASN A 51 -7.26 2.52 -11.17
N GLY A 52 -7.68 3.02 -10.02
CA GLY A 52 -8.95 2.73 -9.37
C GLY A 52 -8.97 1.35 -8.70
N CYS A 53 -8.73 0.30 -9.47
CA CYS A 53 -8.76 -1.08 -9.00
C CYS A 53 -7.44 -1.81 -9.25
N VAL A 54 -7.18 -2.83 -8.43
CA VAL A 54 -5.95 -3.62 -8.51
C VAL A 54 -6.26 -5.12 -8.42
N ALA A 55 -5.63 -5.89 -9.32
CA ALA A 55 -5.74 -7.34 -9.33
C ALA A 55 -4.87 -7.97 -8.24
N MET A 56 -5.34 -9.09 -7.68
CA MET A 56 -4.58 -9.88 -6.70
C MET A 56 -3.20 -10.31 -7.21
N SER A 57 -3.06 -10.61 -8.51
CA SER A 57 -1.78 -10.95 -9.13
C SER A 57 -0.78 -9.80 -9.03
N THR A 58 -1.19 -8.57 -9.37
CA THR A 58 -0.38 -7.35 -9.24
C THR A 58 0.06 -7.11 -7.80
N LEU A 59 -0.84 -7.31 -6.82
CA LEU A 59 -0.51 -7.18 -5.41
C LEU A 59 0.54 -8.21 -4.97
N CYS A 60 0.40 -9.47 -5.39
CA CYS A 60 1.35 -10.53 -5.04
C CYS A 60 2.75 -10.26 -5.63
N GLU A 61 2.81 -9.75 -6.86
CA GLU A 61 4.07 -9.35 -7.50
C GLU A 61 4.76 -8.21 -6.75
N GLY A 62 4.02 -7.16 -6.36
CA GLY A 62 4.56 -6.01 -5.64
C GLY A 62 5.07 -6.34 -4.23
N LEU A 63 4.34 -7.20 -3.53
CA LEU A 63 4.65 -7.60 -2.15
C LEU A 63 5.67 -8.75 -2.05
N LYS A 64 5.91 -9.50 -3.14
CA LYS A 64 6.73 -10.72 -3.14
C LYS A 64 6.30 -11.74 -2.07
N LYS A 65 4.99 -11.85 -1.82
CA LYS A 65 4.41 -12.81 -0.87
C LYS A 65 3.59 -13.87 -1.64
N PRO A 66 3.50 -15.11 -1.11
CA PRO A 66 2.59 -16.13 -1.66
C PRO A 66 1.13 -15.67 -1.60
N VAL A 67 0.33 -16.10 -2.58
CA VAL A 67 -1.10 -15.77 -2.68
C VAL A 67 -1.86 -16.02 -1.38
N ALA A 68 -1.62 -17.14 -0.70
CA ALA A 68 -2.31 -17.49 0.54
C ALA A 68 -2.09 -16.45 1.67
N ILE A 69 -0.93 -15.79 1.72
CA ILE A 69 -0.64 -14.73 2.68
C ILE A 69 -1.37 -13.45 2.29
N THR A 70 -1.29 -13.06 1.01
CA THR A 70 -1.96 -11.87 0.48
C THR A 70 -3.48 -11.96 0.65
N SER A 71 -4.09 -13.07 0.24
CA SER A 71 -5.53 -13.29 0.36
C SER A 71 -6.01 -13.28 1.81
N ARG A 72 -5.22 -13.83 2.74
CA ARG A 72 -5.54 -13.77 4.17
C ARG A 72 -5.64 -12.33 4.67
N TRP A 73 -4.67 -11.49 4.31
CA TRP A 73 -4.67 -10.09 4.74
C TRP A 73 -5.74 -9.27 4.00
N ILE A 74 -6.02 -9.53 2.73
CA ILE A 74 -7.16 -8.92 2.02
C ILE A 74 -8.47 -9.22 2.74
N ALA A 75 -8.70 -10.48 3.16
CA ALA A 75 -9.91 -10.83 3.89
C ALA A 75 -10.05 -10.06 5.20
N ILE A 76 -8.95 -9.90 5.96
CA ILE A 76 -8.93 -9.10 7.19
C ILE A 76 -9.22 -7.62 6.88
N LEU A 77 -8.58 -7.04 5.88
CA LEU A 77 -8.80 -5.65 5.49
C LEU A 77 -10.22 -5.40 4.96
N GLN A 78 -10.85 -6.40 4.36
CA GLN A 78 -12.26 -6.34 3.95
C GLN A 78 -13.21 -6.38 5.15
N ASP A 79 -12.94 -7.23 6.13
CA ASP A 79 -13.72 -7.32 7.37
C ASP A 79 -13.68 -6.00 8.15
N GLU A 80 -12.53 -5.32 8.16
CA GLU A 80 -12.33 -3.98 8.76
C GLU A 80 -12.93 -2.82 7.94
N GLY A 81 -13.48 -3.13 6.76
CA GLY A 81 -14.04 -2.15 5.83
C GLY A 81 -13.00 -1.19 5.27
N LEU A 82 -11.75 -1.63 5.12
CA LEU A 82 -10.65 -0.85 4.57
C LEU A 82 -10.48 -1.10 3.06
N VAL A 83 -10.72 -2.32 2.63
CA VAL A 83 -10.65 -2.75 1.23
C VAL A 83 -12.01 -3.31 0.82
N VAL A 84 -12.41 -3.12 -0.44
CA VAL A 84 -13.62 -3.72 -1.00
C VAL A 84 -13.32 -4.40 -2.33
N LYS A 85 -14.22 -5.28 -2.78
CA LYS A 85 -14.15 -5.83 -4.13
C LYS A 85 -14.44 -4.72 -5.14
N CYS A 86 -13.63 -4.68 -6.19
CA CYS A 86 -13.84 -3.72 -7.27
C CYS A 86 -15.01 -4.16 -8.16
N ASN A 87 -16.02 -3.29 -8.33
CA ASN A 87 -17.21 -3.58 -9.13
C ASN A 87 -17.09 -3.15 -10.61
N THR A 88 -16.08 -2.35 -10.95
CA THR A 88 -15.90 -1.73 -12.28
C THR A 88 -14.88 -2.44 -13.16
N TYR A 89 -14.17 -3.45 -12.63
CA TYR A 89 -13.14 -4.16 -13.38
C TYR A 89 -13.77 -5.18 -14.33
N LEU A 90 -13.62 -4.94 -15.64
CA LEU A 90 -14.20 -5.76 -16.71
C LEU A 90 -13.46 -7.09 -16.94
N GLU A 91 -12.31 -7.33 -16.30
CA GLU A 91 -11.65 -8.65 -16.40
C GLU A 91 -12.32 -9.70 -15.51
N GLN A 92 -12.45 -10.88 -16.10
CA GLN A 92 -13.32 -11.98 -15.68
C GLN A 92 -12.88 -12.74 -14.42
N SER A 93 -11.90 -12.24 -13.65
CA SER A 93 -11.36 -13.00 -12.51
C SER A 93 -12.03 -12.72 -11.17
N GLY A 94 -12.74 -11.59 -10.98
CA GLY A 94 -13.41 -11.28 -9.70
C GLY A 94 -12.47 -11.09 -8.49
N ASP A 95 -11.15 -11.16 -8.72
CA ASP A 95 -10.08 -11.06 -7.72
C ASP A 95 -9.45 -9.66 -7.68
N CYS A 96 -10.20 -8.64 -8.11
CA CYS A 96 -9.78 -7.25 -8.03
C CYS A 96 -10.37 -6.57 -6.81
N VAL A 97 -9.56 -5.72 -6.19
CA VAL A 97 -9.92 -4.96 -5.01
C VAL A 97 -9.64 -3.48 -5.21
N GLU A 98 -10.27 -2.65 -4.40
CA GLU A 98 -10.00 -1.22 -4.32
C GLU A 98 -10.04 -0.75 -2.87
N ILE A 99 -9.39 0.39 -2.60
CA ILE A 99 -9.44 1.02 -1.29
C ILE A 99 -10.79 1.71 -1.05
N THR A 100 -11.31 1.64 0.17
CA THR A 100 -12.47 2.43 0.58
C THR A 100 -12.11 3.89 0.85
N ASP A 101 -13.10 4.78 0.86
CA ASP A 101 -12.90 6.18 1.27
C ASP A 101 -12.38 6.29 2.71
N LYS A 102 -12.88 5.45 3.63
CA LYS A 102 -12.40 5.36 5.02
C LYS A 102 -10.90 5.09 5.06
N ALA A 103 -10.45 4.06 4.35
CA ALA A 103 -9.04 3.70 4.32
C ALA A 103 -8.20 4.74 3.58
N ARG A 104 -8.74 5.40 2.55
CA ARG A 104 -8.07 6.50 1.85
C ARG A 104 -7.75 7.65 2.82
N THR A 105 -8.72 8.07 3.64
CA THR A 105 -8.50 9.09 4.67
C THR A 105 -7.44 8.65 5.68
N ILE A 106 -7.51 7.42 6.18
CA ILE A 106 -6.51 6.88 7.13
C ILE A 106 -5.10 6.89 6.52
N CYS A 107 -4.96 6.43 5.28
CA CYS A 107 -3.67 6.45 4.57
C CYS A 107 -3.15 7.87 4.41
N GLN A 108 -3.99 8.82 4.02
CA GLN A 108 -3.61 10.21 3.85
C GLN A 108 -3.12 10.83 5.16
N GLU A 109 -3.88 10.68 6.25
CA GLU A 109 -3.50 11.18 7.57
C GLU A 109 -2.17 10.56 8.04
N TYR A 110 -2.06 9.23 7.95
CA TYR A 110 -0.85 8.50 8.34
C TYR A 110 0.38 8.97 7.56
N LEU A 111 0.25 9.13 6.24
CA LEU A 111 1.37 9.50 5.36
C LEU A 111 1.75 10.97 5.49
N THR A 112 0.79 11.87 5.76
CA THR A 112 1.08 13.26 6.06
C THR A 112 1.88 13.40 7.35
N VAL A 113 1.46 12.72 8.44
CA VAL A 113 2.18 12.74 9.71
C VAL A 113 3.58 12.12 9.56
N SER A 114 3.68 10.96 8.91
CA SER A 114 4.96 10.27 8.70
C SER A 114 5.94 11.08 7.83
N ASN A 115 5.42 11.87 6.88
CA ASN A 115 6.24 12.76 6.05
C ASN A 115 6.79 13.94 6.86
N VAL A 116 6.02 14.49 7.80
CA VAL A 116 6.48 15.55 8.71
C VAL A 116 7.61 15.04 9.60
N GLU A 117 7.49 13.85 10.19
CA GLU A 117 8.55 13.27 11.01
C GLU A 117 9.86 13.03 10.21
N LEU A 118 9.77 12.58 8.96
CA LEU A 118 10.96 12.39 8.12
C LEU A 118 11.60 13.71 7.68
N ALA A 119 10.82 14.78 7.50
CA ALA A 119 11.34 16.11 7.20
C ALA A 119 12.07 16.72 8.42
N ASP A 120 11.56 16.47 9.63
CA ASP A 120 12.16 16.97 10.87
C ASP A 120 13.48 16.27 11.23
N TYR A 121 13.70 15.04 10.76
CA TYR A 121 14.95 14.29 11.00
C TYR A 121 16.10 14.57 10.03
N GLY A 122 15.93 15.49 9.06
CA GLY A 122 17.05 16.08 8.32
C GLY A 122 18.05 15.09 7.71
N ILE A 123 17.57 13.99 7.11
CA ILE A 123 18.44 13.12 6.30
C ILE A 123 18.36 13.57 4.84
N HIS A 124 19.29 14.45 4.47
CA HIS A 124 19.66 14.77 3.09
C HIS A 124 20.47 13.64 2.45
#